data_AF-A0A4Q0T2U3-F1
#
_entry.id   AF-A0A4Q0T2U3-F1
#
_cell.length_a   1.000
_cell.length_b   1.000
_cell.length_c   1.000
_cell.angle_alpha   90.00
_cell.angle_beta   90.00
_cell.angle_gamma   90.00
#
_symmetry.space_group_name_H-M   'P 1'
#
loop_
_entity.id
_entity.type
_entity.pdbx_description
1 polymer ?
#
loop_
_entity_poly.entity_id
_entity_poly.type
_entity_poly.pdbx_seq_one_letter_code
_entity_poly.pdbx_strand_id
1 'polypeptide(L)'
;MMRKSRHETEATRKRIVQTASEAFRKDGIAETGLKDLMLGAGLNTKGGFYKHFESKDQLVAEAIRFSFGQVTNRMQASTAGPTPEKL
;
A
#
# COMPACT_ATOMS: atom_id res chain seq x y z
N MET A 1 1.11 3.60 28.07
CA MET A 1 1.33 3.52 26.61
C MET A 1 0.25 4.33 25.91
N MET A 2 0.61 5.28 25.04
CA MET A 2 -0.34 6.13 24.32
C MET A 2 -1.13 5.29 23.30
N ARG A 3 -2.47 5.32 23.37
CA ARG A 3 -3.34 4.64 22.39
C ARG A 3 -3.27 5.43 21.08
N LYS A 4 -2.79 4.82 19.99
CA LYS A 4 -2.78 5.47 18.67
C LYS A 4 -4.19 5.88 18.28
N SER A 5 -4.33 7.05 17.69
CA SER A 5 -5.60 7.50 17.12
C SER A 5 -5.99 6.60 15.93
N ARG A 6 -7.30 6.59 15.62
CA ARG A 6 -7.82 5.87 14.46
C ARG A 6 -7.16 6.35 13.16
N HIS A 7 -6.97 7.66 13.02
CA HIS A 7 -6.31 8.26 11.85
C HIS A 7 -4.86 7.79 11.67
N GLU A 8 -4.07 7.74 12.75
CA GLU A 8 -2.69 7.21 12.69
C GLU A 8 -2.65 5.72 12.33
N THR A 9 -3.65 4.96 12.78
CA THR A 9 -3.78 3.53 12.48
C THR A 9 -4.09 3.32 11.00
N GLU A 10 -5.01 4.10 10.43
CA GLU A 10 -5.34 4.07 9.01
C GLU A 10 -4.18 4.56 8.13
N ALA A 11 -3.49 5.63 8.51
CA ALA A 11 -2.30 6.12 7.81
C ALA A 11 -1.18 5.08 7.82
N THR A 12 -1.00 4.38 8.94
CA THR A 12 -0.05 3.27 9.04
C THR A 12 -0.43 2.12 8.12
N ARG A 13 -1.70 1.73 8.10
CA ARG A 13 -2.19 0.69 7.17
C ARG A 13 -1.87 1.05 5.71
N LYS A 14 -2.17 2.29 5.30
CA LYS A 14 -1.89 2.77 3.92
C LYS A 14 -0.41 2.65 3.56
N ARG A 15 0.48 3.06 4.46
CA ARG A 15 1.94 2.92 4.25
C ARG A 15 2.35 1.46 4.07
N ILE A 16 1.83 0.55 4.89
CA ILE A 16 2.12 -0.89 4.76
C ILE A 16 1.67 -1.40 3.38
N VAL A 17 0.46 -1.06 2.93
CA VAL A 17 -0.05 -1.48 1.60
C VAL A 17 0.82 -0.94 0.47
N GLN A 18 1.23 0.32 0.54
CA GLN A 18 2.10 0.92 -0.46
C GLN A 18 3.47 0.22 -0.52
N THR A 19 4.14 0.08 0.62
CA THR A 19 5.43 -0.62 0.71
C THR A 19 5.33 -2.06 0.22
N ALA A 20 4.25 -2.76 0.58
CA ALA A 20 3.98 -4.11 0.09
C ALA A 20 3.82 -4.16 -1.43
N SER A 21 3.05 -3.24 -2.01
CA SER A 21 2.82 -3.16 -3.45
C SER A 21 4.10 -2.93 -4.24
N GLU A 22 5.03 -2.15 -3.69
CA GLU A 22 6.35 -1.92 -4.27
C GLU A 22 7.23 -3.18 -4.17
N ALA A 23 7.35 -3.75 -2.97
CA ALA A 23 8.17 -4.94 -2.73
C ALA A 23 7.68 -6.16 -3.54
N PHE A 24 6.37 -6.44 -3.56
CA PHE A 24 5.83 -7.57 -4.31
C PHE A 24 6.07 -7.48 -5.81
N ARG A 25 6.05 -6.27 -6.39
CA ARG A 25 6.34 -6.07 -7.82
C ARG A 25 7.84 -6.20 -8.14
N LYS A 26 8.69 -5.83 -7.18
CA LYS A 26 10.14 -5.81 -7.37
C LYS A 26 10.77 -7.19 -7.10
N ASP A 27 10.43 -7.78 -5.97
CA ASP A 27 11.12 -8.93 -5.40
C ASP A 27 10.24 -10.20 -5.42
N GLY A 28 8.93 -10.05 -5.63
CA GLY A 28 7.97 -11.16 -5.64
C GLY A 28 7.39 -11.48 -4.25
N ILE A 29 6.19 -12.10 -4.23
CA ILE A 29 5.43 -12.33 -2.99
C ILE A 29 6.12 -13.36 -2.08
N ALA A 30 6.68 -14.42 -2.65
CA ALA A 30 7.35 -15.49 -1.90
C ALA A 30 8.58 -14.97 -1.15
N GLU A 31 9.41 -14.18 -1.84
CA GLU A 31 10.66 -13.61 -1.31
C GLU A 31 10.42 -12.44 -0.34
N THR A 32 9.26 -11.81 -0.40
CA THR A 32 8.95 -10.68 0.49
C THR A 32 8.56 -11.14 1.89
N GLY A 33 9.45 -10.95 2.85
CA GLY A 33 9.23 -11.22 4.28
C GLY A 33 8.39 -10.15 4.98
N LEU A 34 7.47 -10.55 5.86
CA LEU A 34 6.66 -9.60 6.66
C LEU A 34 7.51 -8.69 7.56
N LYS A 35 8.65 -9.18 8.05
CA LYS A 35 9.54 -8.41 8.93
C LYS A 35 10.11 -7.20 8.20
N ASP A 36 10.66 -7.42 7.00
CA ASP A 36 11.32 -6.37 6.23
C ASP A 36 10.30 -5.38 5.66
N LEU A 37 9.11 -5.87 5.31
CA LEU A 37 8.00 -5.04 4.88
C LEU A 37 7.53 -4.09 6.00
N MET A 38 7.41 -4.61 7.22
CA MET A 38 7.04 -3.79 8.39
C MET A 38 8.12 -2.76 8.72
N LEU A 39 9.40 -3.13 8.60
CA LEU A 39 10.52 -2.20 8.76
C LEU A 39 10.49 -1.09 7.71
N GLY A 40 10.25 -1.45 6.44
CA GLY A 40 10.09 -0.49 5.33
C GLY A 40 8.88 0.45 5.52
N ALA A 41 7.83 -0.02 6.18
CA ALA A 41 6.68 0.78 6.58
C ALA A 41 6.93 1.61 7.87
N GLY A 42 8.15 1.66 8.41
CA GLY A 42 8.51 2.42 9.60
C GLY A 42 7.93 1.84 10.90
N LEU A 43 7.80 0.52 10.98
CA LEU A 43 7.26 -0.20 12.15
C LEU A 43 8.27 -1.21 12.68
N ASN A 44 8.55 -1.13 13.98
CA ASN A 44 9.66 -1.85 14.60
C ASN A 44 9.25 -3.19 15.25
N THR A 45 7.99 -3.64 15.11
CA THR A 45 7.46 -4.79 15.88
C THR A 45 6.65 -5.76 15.01
N LYS A 46 7.00 -7.05 15.04
CA LYS A 46 6.23 -8.13 14.37
C LYS A 46 4.74 -8.14 14.77
N GLY A 47 4.43 -7.79 16.02
CA GLY A 47 3.05 -7.67 16.53
C GLY A 47 2.25 -6.49 15.99
N GLY A 48 2.87 -5.60 15.21
CA GLY A 48 2.16 -4.51 14.53
C GLY A 48 1.38 -5.00 13.31
N PHE A 49 1.83 -6.06 12.65
CA PHE A 49 1.20 -6.54 11.41
C PHE A 49 -0.23 -6.99 11.66
N TYR A 50 -0.43 -7.85 12.66
CA TYR A 50 -1.73 -8.42 13.02
C TYR A 50 -2.72 -7.41 13.63
N LYS A 51 -2.30 -6.17 13.90
CA LYS A 51 -3.22 -5.07 14.23
C LYS A 51 -3.86 -4.45 12.99
N HIS A 52 -3.26 -4.68 11.83
CA HIS A 52 -3.72 -4.17 10.56
C HIS A 52 -4.29 -5.32 9.72
N PHE A 53 -3.55 -6.41 9.51
CA PHE A 53 -3.94 -7.46 8.59
C PHE A 53 -4.11 -8.80 9.30
N GLU A 54 -5.13 -9.55 8.94
CA GLU A 54 -5.41 -10.89 9.43
C GLU A 54 -4.42 -11.92 8.85
N SER A 55 -3.94 -11.69 7.63
CA SER A 55 -2.99 -12.59 6.96
C SER A 55 -2.11 -11.89 5.92
N LYS A 56 -1.03 -12.57 5.52
CA LYS A 56 -0.19 -12.13 4.39
C LYS A 56 -1.00 -12.10 3.09
N ASP A 57 -1.93 -13.03 2.90
CA ASP A 57 -2.78 -13.08 1.70
C ASP A 57 -3.72 -11.87 1.62
N GLN A 58 -4.27 -11.41 2.75
CA GLN A 58 -5.04 -10.16 2.79
C GLN A 58 -4.17 -8.98 2.35
N LEU A 59 -2.94 -8.88 2.85
CA LEU A 59 -2.01 -7.83 2.46
C LEU A 59 -1.69 -7.91 0.96
N VAL A 60 -1.44 -9.11 0.42
CA VAL A 60 -1.20 -9.32 -1.02
C VAL A 60 -2.38 -8.83 -1.84
N ALA A 61 -3.61 -9.22 -1.48
CA ALA A 61 -4.80 -8.80 -2.20
C ALA A 61 -4.99 -7.27 -2.18
N GLU A 62 -4.73 -6.61 -1.04
CA GLU A 62 -4.79 -5.15 -0.93
C GLU A 62 -3.68 -4.44 -1.72
N ALA A 63 -2.46 -4.96 -1.68
CA ALA A 63 -1.32 -4.42 -2.41
C ALA A 63 -1.52 -4.50 -3.93
N ILE A 64 -2.15 -5.58 -4.41
CA ILE A 64 -2.52 -5.75 -5.82
C ILE A 64 -3.64 -4.78 -6.19
N ARG A 65 -4.71 -4.70 -5.39
CA ARG A 65 -5.79 -3.72 -5.62
C ARG A 65 -5.26 -2.28 -5.69
N PHE A 66 -4.33 -1.94 -4.79
CA PHE A 66 -3.66 -0.65 -4.79
C PHE A 66 -2.89 -0.40 -6.08
N SER A 67 -2.07 -1.35 -6.56
CA SER A 67 -1.34 -1.15 -7.82
C SER A 67 -2.25 -0.99 -9.02
N PHE A 68 -3.32 -1.78 -9.10
CA PHE A 68 -4.30 -1.65 -10.18
C PHE A 68 -5.00 -0.29 -10.15
N GLY A 69 -5.42 0.17 -8.96
CA GLY A 69 -6.01 1.50 -8.79
C GLY A 69 -5.10 2.64 -9.25
N GLN A 70 -3.79 2.53 -8.99
CA GLN A 70 -2.80 3.50 -9.47
C GLN A 70 -2.68 3.50 -10.99
N VAL A 71 -2.68 2.32 -11.61
CA VAL A 71 -2.63 2.18 -13.08
C VAL A 71 -3.89 2.75 -13.72
N THR A 72 -5.08 2.40 -13.20
CA THR A 72 -6.36 2.91 -13.72
C THR A 72 -6.46 4.42 -13.58
N ASN A 73 -6.03 4.98 -12.44
CA ASN A 73 -6.02 6.42 -12.21
C ASN A 73 -5.08 7.14 -13.20
N ARG A 74 -3.90 6.56 -13.47
CA ARG A 74 -2.97 7.09 -14.47
C ARG A 74 -3.54 7.04 -15.89
N MET A 75 -4.20 5.93 -16.26
CA MET A 75 -4.86 5.81 -17.56
C MET A 75 -5.98 6.85 -17.72
N GLN A 76 -6.84 7.02 -16.72
CA GLN A 76 -7.90 8.03 -16.72
C GLN A 76 -7.35 9.45 -16.87
N ALA A 77 -6.31 9.78 -16.11
CA ALA A 77 -5.64 11.08 -16.19
C ALA A 77 -5.03 11.33 -17.58
N SER A 78 -4.57 10.29 -18.27
CA SER A 78 -4.02 10.42 -19.64
C SER A 78 -5.09 10.54 -20.74
N THR A 79 -6.32 10.08 -20.50
CA THR A 79 -7.43 10.19 -21.46
C THR A 79 -8.23 11.49 -21.35
N ALA A 80 -8.01 12.27 -20.29
CA ALA A 80 -8.46 13.66 -20.22
C ALA A 80 -7.56 14.51 -21.14
N GLY A 81 -7.89 14.55 -22.43
CA GLY A 81 -7.16 15.33 -23.44
C GLY A 81 -7.05 16.82 -23.08
N PRO A 82 -6.17 17.58 -23.75
CA PRO A 82 -6.03 19.02 -23.49
C PRO A 82 -7.39 19.71 -23.64
N THR A 83 -7.71 20.58 -22.67
CA THR A 83 -8.88 21.46 -22.71
C THR A 83 -8.92 22.16 -24.07
N PRO A 84 -10.04 22.14 -24.82
CA PRO A 84 -10.11 22.80 -26.12
C PRO A 84 -9.77 24.28 -25.93
N GLU A 85 -8.67 24.71 -26.54
CA GLU A 85 -8.30 26.12 -26.61
C GLU A 85 -9.41 26.84 -27.39
N LYS A 86 -10.07 27.81 -26.75
CA LYS A 86 -11.13 28.60 -27.38
C LYS A 86 -10.51 29.38 -28.55
N LEU A 87 -10.84 28.98 -29.78
CA LEU A 87 -10.70 29.82 -30.97
C LEU A 87 -11.70 30.98 -30.93
#